data_AF-M7X4B6-F1
#
_entry.id   AF-M7X4B6-F1
#
_cell.length_a   1.000
_cell.length_b   1.000
_cell.length_c   1.000
_cell.angle_alpha   90.00
_cell.angle_beta   90.00
_cell.angle_gamma   90.00
#
_symmetry.space_group_name_H-M   'P 1'
#
loop_
_entity.id
_entity.type
_entity.pdbx_description
1 polymer ?
#
loop_
_entity_poly.entity_id
_entity_poly.type
_entity_poly.pdbx_seq_one_letter_code
_entity_poly.pdbx_strand_id
1 'polypeptide(L)'
;MPSPAFSSAGGLLHPTFSSAPFFFDRAALSSDAGKGGVVAEYTGGGAAGGNGDTSGSFLEGESWRGGFTGGSAVGLHSAPRVSYYFSRGVGEYHFGERHPMKPHRLTLTNHLVVGYGLHKRMDVFEPRMATKEELEMFHDEDYVDFLARVTPDNVRHFSTVLTRFNIGDDCPIFADMYSYCRQYAGASLMAARKLVAGTTDIAINWTGGLHHAKKSEASGFCYVNDIVLAILELLRTHPRVLYIDIDIHHGDGVQEAFYNTNRVLTVSFHKYSPDFFPGTGHIDEVGHALGKNFSLNVPLQDGIDNESYIALFKSIMEPTINTYRPSAIVLQCGADSLGCDRLGCFNLSIAAHGECVRFIKSFNLPLIVLGGGGYTIKNVSRCWTYETAVLLGLEQDLPNALPHTAYDDFFAPDWKLHPDLASGRNRLENLNSRKQLERIRVAALERVRYMAGAPGVQMAEVPPSLASWIADEDEKEEKEAKEEGNEREEDPHRATNDYFGSERDREGLAGGGDGYSAGTSAATSAATTPASAFPPRMGGGPHRSRLSVSSGIAPSTPSLVGGTAGKKRRKVIAGGTKEEGAMNPPPNPSRPGMSTPAASGKVAKPRMDPGGADDEE
;
A
#
# COMPACT_ATOMS: atom_id res chain seq x y z
N MET A 1 75.31 -9.16 26.17
CA MET A 1 75.31 -8.96 27.65
C MET A 1 73.86 -8.68 28.06
N PRO A 2 73.34 -9.30 29.14
CA PRO A 2 72.65 -10.59 28.95
C PRO A 2 71.21 -10.69 29.53
N SER A 3 70.55 -11.82 29.23
CA SER A 3 69.30 -12.34 29.85
C SER A 3 69.53 -12.88 31.29
N PRO A 4 68.50 -13.26 32.09
CA PRO A 4 67.63 -14.47 31.94
C PRO A 4 66.10 -14.14 31.95
N ALA A 5 65.11 -14.98 31.57
CA ALA A 5 64.75 -16.41 31.77
C ALA A 5 64.01 -16.69 33.13
N PHE A 6 63.06 -17.64 33.31
CA PHE A 6 62.82 -18.97 32.68
C PHE A 6 61.37 -19.53 32.93
N SER A 7 60.87 -20.46 32.07
CA SER A 7 59.90 -21.58 32.35
C SER A 7 58.44 -21.26 32.78
N SER A 8 57.39 -22.05 32.52
CA SER A 8 57.27 -23.47 32.06
C SER A 8 56.22 -23.68 30.93
N ALA A 9 55.96 -24.93 30.50
CA ALA A 9 55.45 -25.23 29.15
C ALA A 9 54.50 -26.46 29.01
N GLY A 10 53.79 -26.52 27.86
CA GLY A 10 53.13 -27.71 27.28
C GLY A 10 51.72 -27.43 26.71
N GLY A 11 51.36 -27.76 25.46
CA GLY A 11 52.18 -28.16 24.29
C GLY A 11 51.38 -28.84 23.17
N LEU A 12 51.74 -28.58 21.89
CA LEU A 12 51.40 -29.33 20.64
C LEU A 12 49.89 -29.39 20.24
N LEU A 13 49.44 -29.26 18.98
CA LEU A 13 50.06 -29.06 17.66
C LEU A 13 49.06 -28.34 16.71
N HIS A 14 49.54 -27.72 15.62
CA HIS A 14 48.71 -27.17 14.52
C HIS A 14 48.22 -28.24 13.53
N PRO A 15 47.22 -27.91 12.70
CA PRO A 15 47.51 -27.83 11.26
C PRO A 15 47.04 -26.52 10.60
N THR A 16 47.59 -26.24 9.42
CA THR A 16 47.18 -25.20 8.46
C THR A 16 46.78 -25.87 7.14
N PHE A 17 45.85 -25.28 6.37
CA PHE A 17 45.60 -25.67 4.97
C PHE A 17 45.02 -24.52 4.15
N SER A 18 45.22 -24.57 2.82
CA SER A 18 44.80 -23.56 1.84
C SER A 18 44.44 -24.23 0.51
N SER A 19 43.54 -23.58 -0.25
CA SER A 19 43.40 -23.62 -1.74
C SER A 19 43.40 -24.99 -2.47
N ALA A 20 42.19 -25.44 -2.86
CA ALA A 20 41.67 -25.68 -4.25
C ALA A 20 42.59 -26.22 -5.39
N PRO A 21 42.04 -26.68 -6.55
CA PRO A 21 40.75 -27.36 -6.85
C PRO A 21 40.97 -28.68 -7.66
N PHE A 22 39.92 -29.39 -8.09
CA PHE A 22 40.04 -30.46 -9.12
C PHE A 22 38.82 -30.60 -10.06
N PHE A 23 39.10 -31.09 -11.29
CA PHE A 23 38.21 -31.35 -12.43
C PHE A 23 38.18 -32.87 -12.73
N PHE A 24 37.19 -33.37 -13.49
CA PHE A 24 37.39 -34.36 -14.58
C PHE A 24 36.16 -34.49 -15.50
N ASP A 25 36.34 -35.00 -16.74
CA ASP A 25 35.32 -35.10 -17.80
C ASP A 25 35.56 -36.30 -18.76
N ARG A 26 34.46 -36.83 -19.36
CA ARG A 26 34.36 -37.65 -20.62
C ARG A 26 35.11 -39.00 -20.77
N ALA A 27 34.82 -39.92 -21.72
CA ALA A 27 33.76 -40.09 -22.76
C ALA A 27 33.66 -41.57 -23.28
N ALA A 28 32.53 -41.92 -23.94
CA ALA A 28 32.30 -42.92 -25.05
C ALA A 28 30.95 -43.67 -24.85
N LEU A 29 29.95 -43.77 -25.75
CA LEU A 29 29.79 -43.95 -27.22
C LEU A 29 29.75 -45.43 -27.70
N SER A 30 28.57 -45.95 -28.09
CA SER A 30 28.26 -46.41 -29.48
C SER A 30 26.86 -47.07 -29.68
N SER A 31 26.13 -46.61 -30.71
CA SER A 31 25.32 -47.34 -31.73
C SER A 31 24.18 -48.36 -31.43
N ASP A 32 23.02 -48.02 -32.03
CA ASP A 32 22.13 -48.86 -32.91
C ASP A 32 20.79 -49.45 -32.39
N ALA A 33 19.93 -49.84 -33.35
CA ALA A 33 18.47 -49.90 -33.23
C ALA A 33 17.81 -51.30 -33.34
N GLY A 34 16.54 -51.41 -32.93
CA GLY A 34 15.72 -52.64 -33.07
C GLY A 34 14.22 -52.42 -32.87
N LYS A 35 13.38 -53.02 -33.74
CA LYS A 35 11.91 -52.85 -33.78
C LYS A 35 11.16 -54.01 -33.08
N GLY A 36 9.95 -53.74 -32.57
CA GLY A 36 8.76 -54.59 -32.83
C GLY A 36 8.09 -55.31 -31.65
N GLY A 37 6.76 -55.55 -31.78
CA GLY A 37 5.89 -56.29 -30.84
C GLY A 37 5.43 -55.45 -29.65
N VAL A 38 4.16 -55.32 -29.25
CA VAL A 38 2.89 -56.03 -29.56
C VAL A 38 2.86 -57.52 -29.18
N VAL A 39 2.41 -57.80 -27.94
CA VAL A 39 1.30 -58.71 -27.62
C VAL A 39 0.58 -58.13 -26.38
N ALA A 40 -0.73 -58.28 -26.29
CA ALA A 40 -1.50 -58.13 -25.05
C ALA A 40 -2.27 -59.43 -24.82
N GLU A 41 -2.34 -59.93 -23.59
CA GLU A 41 -3.17 -61.10 -23.27
C GLU A 41 -3.77 -61.02 -21.86
N TYR A 42 -4.93 -61.66 -21.69
CA TYR A 42 -5.93 -61.31 -20.67
C TYR A 42 -6.37 -62.58 -19.93
N THR A 43 -5.84 -62.84 -18.73
CA THR A 43 -6.33 -63.89 -17.81
C THR A 43 -6.17 -63.44 -16.35
N GLY A 44 -6.95 -63.94 -15.39
CA GLY A 44 -8.06 -64.89 -15.55
C GLY A 44 -8.75 -65.39 -14.26
N GLY A 45 -8.58 -64.72 -13.11
CA GLY A 45 -9.24 -65.09 -11.85
C GLY A 45 -8.58 -66.26 -11.09
N GLY A 46 -9.15 -66.59 -9.92
CA GLY A 46 -8.68 -67.68 -9.03
C GLY A 46 -8.48 -67.19 -7.59
N ALA A 47 -9.31 -67.65 -6.65
CA ALA A 47 -9.38 -67.10 -5.29
C ALA A 47 -8.80 -68.02 -4.19
N ALA A 48 -8.61 -67.42 -3.01
CA ALA A 48 -8.65 -67.99 -1.65
C ALA A 48 -7.39 -68.60 -0.98
N GLY A 49 -7.00 -67.96 0.15
CA GLY A 49 -6.80 -68.65 1.44
C GLY A 49 -5.39 -68.71 2.05
N GLY A 50 -5.26 -68.28 3.32
CA GLY A 50 -4.15 -68.67 4.22
C GLY A 50 -3.49 -67.55 5.05
N ASN A 51 -3.56 -67.65 6.38
CA ASN A 51 -2.90 -66.73 7.34
C ASN A 51 -1.38 -67.00 7.47
N GLY A 52 -0.56 -66.01 7.90
CA GLY A 52 0.84 -66.26 8.27
C GLY A 52 1.74 -65.06 8.64
N ASP A 53 1.47 -64.41 9.77
CA ASP A 53 2.33 -63.56 10.64
C ASP A 53 3.60 -62.78 10.15
N THR A 54 3.66 -61.51 10.58
CA THR A 54 4.86 -60.70 10.95
C THR A 54 5.97 -60.45 9.90
N SER A 55 6.32 -59.21 9.54
CA SER A 55 6.94 -58.22 10.45
C SER A 55 7.29 -56.88 9.73
N GLY A 56 7.35 -55.79 10.50
CA GLY A 56 8.13 -54.56 10.26
C GLY A 56 8.14 -53.89 8.87
N SER A 57 7.27 -52.88 8.66
CA SER A 57 7.45 -51.87 7.61
C SER A 57 7.40 -50.45 8.19
N PHE A 58 8.20 -49.54 7.63
CA PHE A 58 8.10 -48.10 7.88
C PHE A 58 6.80 -47.56 7.27
N LEU A 59 6.22 -46.52 7.88
CA LEU A 59 5.12 -45.76 7.31
C LEU A 59 5.48 -44.27 7.31
N GLU A 60 5.74 -43.72 6.13
CA GLU A 60 5.66 -42.28 5.89
C GLU A 60 4.18 -41.86 5.89
N GLY A 61 3.86 -40.78 6.59
CA GLY A 61 2.49 -40.31 6.74
C GLY A 61 2.07 -39.38 5.62
N GLU A 62 1.33 -39.89 4.63
CA GLU A 62 0.81 -39.11 3.50
C GLU A 62 -0.28 -38.09 3.90
N SER A 63 -0.70 -37.27 2.92
CA SER A 63 -1.46 -36.04 3.09
C SER A 63 -2.81 -36.18 3.81
N TRP A 64 -3.06 -35.30 4.80
CA TRP A 64 -4.37 -35.09 5.40
C TRP A 64 -5.25 -34.18 4.52
N ARG A 65 -6.02 -34.76 3.60
CA ARG A 65 -7.16 -34.08 2.96
C ARG A 65 -8.48 -34.47 3.63
N GLY A 66 -8.77 -33.87 4.79
CA GLY A 66 -10.09 -33.90 5.42
C GLY A 66 -11.05 -32.93 4.73
N GLY A 67 -12.23 -33.40 4.32
CA GLY A 67 -13.12 -32.65 3.42
C GLY A 67 -14.05 -31.64 4.09
N PHE A 68 -14.33 -30.55 3.37
CA PHE A 68 -15.48 -29.65 3.64
C PHE A 68 -16.50 -29.81 2.50
N THR A 69 -17.44 -30.76 2.64
CA THR A 69 -18.46 -31.05 1.62
C THR A 69 -19.67 -30.14 1.81
N GLY A 70 -19.65 -28.96 1.19
CA GLY A 70 -20.67 -27.93 1.44
C GLY A 70 -20.62 -26.70 0.54
N GLY A 71 -20.28 -26.86 -0.74
CA GLY A 71 -20.24 -25.78 -1.74
C GLY A 71 -19.81 -26.32 -3.11
N SER A 72 -20.26 -25.69 -4.19
CA SER A 72 -20.00 -26.18 -5.56
C SER A 72 -18.50 -26.17 -5.89
N ALA A 73 -17.94 -27.34 -6.18
CA ALA A 73 -16.58 -27.48 -6.68
C ALA A 73 -16.52 -27.08 -8.18
N VAL A 74 -16.65 -25.78 -8.45
CA VAL A 74 -16.27 -25.19 -9.74
C VAL A 74 -14.76 -24.98 -9.71
N GLY A 75 -14.06 -25.54 -10.70
CA GLY A 75 -12.60 -25.40 -10.79
C GLY A 75 -12.19 -23.95 -11.13
N LEU A 76 -11.17 -23.44 -10.44
CA LEU A 76 -10.47 -22.21 -10.81
C LEU A 76 -9.72 -22.42 -12.13
N HIS A 77 -10.43 -22.20 -13.24
CA HIS A 77 -9.92 -22.36 -14.60
C HIS A 77 -9.66 -21.02 -15.33
N SER A 78 -10.03 -19.89 -14.71
CA SER A 78 -9.61 -18.55 -15.11
C SER A 78 -8.45 -18.06 -14.24
N ALA A 79 -7.47 -17.40 -14.85
CA ALA A 79 -6.56 -16.53 -14.10
C ALA A 79 -7.34 -15.38 -13.44
N PRO A 80 -6.90 -14.83 -12.30
CA PRO A 80 -7.57 -13.71 -11.66
C PRO A 80 -7.58 -12.50 -12.59
N ARG A 81 -8.70 -11.78 -12.62
CA ARG A 81 -8.84 -10.50 -13.30
C ARG A 81 -8.05 -9.46 -12.53
N VAL A 82 -7.08 -8.83 -13.19
CA VAL A 82 -6.24 -7.78 -12.62
C VAL A 82 -6.58 -6.46 -13.31
N SER A 83 -6.87 -5.43 -12.54
CA SER A 83 -7.08 -4.06 -13.01
C SER A 83 -5.99 -3.14 -12.48
N TYR A 84 -5.49 -2.24 -13.32
CA TYR A 84 -4.36 -1.35 -13.01
C TYR A 84 -4.76 0.10 -13.25
N TYR A 85 -4.63 0.95 -12.24
CA TYR A 85 -5.11 2.33 -12.25
C TYR A 85 -3.94 3.30 -12.29
N PHE A 86 -3.85 4.11 -13.36
CA PHE A 86 -2.79 5.09 -13.55
C PHE A 86 -3.32 6.40 -14.14
N SER A 87 -3.33 7.47 -13.34
CA SER A 87 -3.68 8.82 -13.82
C SER A 87 -2.54 9.41 -14.66
N ARG A 88 -2.83 9.98 -15.83
CA ARG A 88 -1.84 10.77 -16.58
C ARG A 88 -1.39 11.99 -15.77
N GLY A 89 -0.15 12.43 -15.97
CA GLY A 89 0.45 13.56 -15.27
C GLY A 89 0.81 13.33 -13.78
N VAL A 90 0.45 12.19 -13.17
CA VAL A 90 0.67 11.97 -11.72
C VAL A 90 2.14 12.05 -11.28
N GLY A 91 3.09 11.81 -12.19
CA GLY A 91 4.53 11.95 -11.94
C GLY A 91 5.12 13.33 -12.18
N GLU A 92 4.31 14.32 -12.56
CA GLU A 92 4.71 15.73 -12.77
C GLU A 92 4.59 16.56 -11.47
N TYR A 93 3.73 16.12 -10.54
CA TYR A 93 3.59 16.72 -9.22
C TYR A 93 4.90 16.71 -8.43
N HIS A 94 5.22 17.85 -7.79
CA HIS A 94 6.51 18.05 -7.14
C HIS A 94 6.38 18.81 -5.82
N PHE A 95 6.51 18.09 -4.71
CA PHE A 95 6.38 18.58 -3.33
C PHE A 95 7.40 19.66 -2.93
N GLY A 96 8.46 19.86 -3.73
CA GLY A 96 9.54 20.82 -3.45
C GLY A 96 10.92 20.22 -3.71
N GLU A 97 11.91 21.08 -3.98
CA GLU A 97 13.28 20.71 -4.42
C GLU A 97 13.88 19.57 -3.57
N ARG A 98 13.96 19.78 -2.25
CA ARG A 98 14.70 18.91 -1.31
C ARG A 98 13.84 17.79 -0.71
N HIS A 99 12.53 17.91 -0.86
CA HIS A 99 11.52 17.03 -0.27
C HIS A 99 11.72 15.57 -0.70
N PRO A 100 11.58 14.57 0.20
CA PRO A 100 11.82 13.16 -0.12
C PRO A 100 10.73 12.54 -0.99
N MET A 101 9.46 12.89 -0.79
CA MET A 101 8.37 12.43 -1.66
C MET A 101 8.52 13.01 -3.07
N LYS A 102 8.66 12.12 -4.06
CA LYS A 102 8.78 12.44 -5.49
C LYS A 102 7.78 11.59 -6.29
N PRO A 103 6.58 12.10 -6.60
CA PRO A 103 5.55 11.41 -7.40
C PRO A 103 6.05 10.83 -8.73
N HIS A 104 7.12 11.40 -9.32
CA HIS A 104 7.81 10.86 -10.50
C HIS A 104 8.17 9.35 -10.42
N ARG A 105 8.34 8.78 -9.22
CA ARG A 105 8.48 7.31 -9.02
C ARG A 105 7.35 6.50 -9.67
N LEU A 106 6.16 7.07 -9.79
CA LEU A 106 4.98 6.49 -10.46
C LEU A 106 5.18 6.39 -11.98
N THR A 107 5.71 7.43 -12.62
CA THR A 107 6.06 7.39 -14.05
C THR A 107 7.14 6.35 -14.32
N LEU A 108 8.19 6.29 -13.49
CA LEU A 108 9.23 5.25 -13.59
C LEU A 108 8.63 3.83 -13.47
N THR A 109 7.67 3.64 -12.56
CA THR A 109 6.96 2.37 -12.37
C THR A 109 6.15 1.99 -13.62
N ASN A 110 5.32 2.92 -14.12
CA ASN A 110 4.50 2.66 -15.29
C ASN A 110 5.35 2.40 -16.55
N HIS A 111 6.46 3.12 -16.74
CA HIS A 111 7.36 2.85 -17.87
C HIS A 111 8.02 1.46 -17.81
N LEU A 112 8.37 0.95 -16.63
CA LEU A 112 8.85 -0.43 -16.48
C LEU A 112 7.73 -1.45 -16.69
N VAL A 113 6.54 -1.25 -16.11
CA VAL A 113 5.34 -2.08 -16.31
C VAL A 113 4.93 -2.15 -17.79
N VAL A 114 5.11 -1.04 -18.53
CA VAL A 114 4.91 -0.97 -19.99
C VAL A 114 6.04 -1.70 -20.72
N GLY A 115 7.30 -1.42 -20.42
CA GLY A 115 8.47 -2.01 -21.07
C GLY A 115 8.56 -3.53 -20.92
N TYR A 116 8.17 -4.09 -19.77
CA TYR A 116 8.05 -5.53 -19.54
C TYR A 116 6.79 -6.17 -20.17
N GLY A 117 5.90 -5.38 -20.77
CA GLY A 117 4.67 -5.88 -21.40
C GLY A 117 3.55 -6.29 -20.43
N LEU A 118 3.70 -6.04 -19.12
CA LEU A 118 2.74 -6.46 -18.08
C LEU A 118 1.34 -5.86 -18.30
N HIS A 119 1.27 -4.63 -18.79
CA HIS A 119 0.04 -3.95 -19.24
C HIS A 119 -0.80 -4.75 -20.24
N LYS A 120 -0.23 -5.71 -20.97
CA LYS A 120 -0.95 -6.57 -21.94
C LYS A 120 -1.67 -7.75 -21.28
N ARG A 121 -1.64 -7.84 -19.95
CA ARG A 121 -2.14 -8.96 -19.14
C ARG A 121 -3.09 -8.52 -18.02
N MET A 122 -3.44 -7.23 -17.97
CA MET A 122 -4.35 -6.60 -17.01
C MET A 122 -5.18 -5.52 -17.70
N ASP A 123 -6.36 -5.25 -17.17
CA ASP A 123 -7.24 -4.17 -17.63
C ASP A 123 -6.67 -2.83 -17.11
N VAL A 124 -6.21 -1.94 -18.00
CA VAL A 124 -5.61 -0.65 -17.62
C VAL A 124 -6.66 0.45 -17.68
N PHE A 125 -6.83 1.17 -16.57
CA PHE A 125 -7.78 2.27 -16.42
C PHE A 125 -7.09 3.59 -16.10
N GLU A 126 -7.64 4.67 -16.64
CA GLU A 126 -7.33 6.03 -16.25
C GLU A 126 -8.41 6.52 -15.27
N PRO A 127 -8.12 6.56 -13.95
CA PRO A 127 -9.16 6.81 -12.97
C PRO A 127 -9.50 8.29 -12.91
N ARG A 128 -10.81 8.59 -12.94
CA ARG A 128 -11.31 9.95 -12.71
C ARG A 128 -10.87 10.48 -11.35
N MET A 129 -10.74 11.79 -11.25
CA MET A 129 -10.55 12.46 -9.97
C MET A 129 -11.74 12.24 -9.03
N ALA A 130 -11.48 12.01 -7.73
CA ALA A 130 -12.50 11.99 -6.69
C ALA A 130 -13.27 13.33 -6.66
N THR A 131 -14.56 13.32 -6.30
CA THR A 131 -15.32 14.57 -6.03
C THR A 131 -15.04 15.09 -4.61
N LYS A 132 -15.50 16.30 -4.28
CA LYS A 132 -15.34 16.85 -2.91
C LYS A 132 -16.07 15.96 -1.90
N GLU A 133 -17.30 15.58 -2.25
CA GLU A 133 -18.23 14.78 -1.46
C GLU A 133 -17.68 13.36 -1.19
N GLU A 134 -16.89 12.81 -2.12
CA GLU A 134 -16.20 11.53 -1.94
C GLU A 134 -15.06 11.61 -0.92
N LEU A 135 -14.35 12.74 -0.83
CA LEU A 135 -13.32 12.96 0.21
C LEU A 135 -13.95 13.16 1.59
N GLU A 136 -15.09 13.85 1.65
CA GLU A 136 -15.87 14.13 2.86
C GLU A 136 -16.59 12.89 3.44
N MET A 137 -16.56 11.74 2.76
CA MET A 137 -16.97 10.46 3.35
C MET A 137 -16.11 10.05 4.57
N PHE A 138 -14.88 10.57 4.65
CA PHE A 138 -14.02 10.44 5.83
C PHE A 138 -13.60 11.80 6.39
N HIS A 139 -13.06 12.69 5.56
CA HIS A 139 -12.44 13.93 6.02
C HIS A 139 -13.47 14.97 6.48
N ASP A 140 -13.06 15.88 7.37
CA ASP A 140 -13.92 17.02 7.76
C ASP A 140 -14.05 18.02 6.61
N GLU A 141 -15.27 18.55 6.42
CA GLU A 141 -15.60 19.52 5.37
C GLU A 141 -14.60 20.68 5.33
N ASP A 142 -14.32 21.31 6.47
CA ASP A 142 -13.47 22.50 6.51
C ASP A 142 -11.98 22.23 6.27
N TYR A 143 -11.53 20.98 6.39
CA TYR A 143 -10.20 20.53 5.96
C TYR A 143 -10.17 20.30 4.44
N VAL A 144 -11.17 19.62 3.87
CA VAL A 144 -11.26 19.41 2.41
C VAL A 144 -11.42 20.75 1.67
N ASP A 145 -12.23 21.65 2.22
CA ASP A 145 -12.45 22.99 1.68
C ASP A 145 -11.19 23.88 1.77
N PHE A 146 -10.34 23.66 2.78
CA PHE A 146 -9.01 24.27 2.84
C PHE A 146 -8.07 23.72 1.75
N LEU A 147 -7.95 22.39 1.62
CA LEU A 147 -7.13 21.76 0.58
C LEU A 147 -7.54 22.24 -0.82
N ALA A 148 -8.85 22.38 -1.07
CA ALA A 148 -9.41 22.84 -2.34
C ALA A 148 -9.12 24.31 -2.68
N ARG A 149 -8.78 25.14 -1.69
CA ARG A 149 -8.61 26.60 -1.84
C ARG A 149 -7.15 27.06 -1.73
N VAL A 150 -6.28 26.30 -1.06
CA VAL A 150 -4.92 26.74 -0.75
C VAL A 150 -3.97 26.56 -1.94
N THR A 151 -3.16 27.59 -2.22
CA THR A 151 -2.14 27.60 -3.27
C THR A 151 -0.85 28.25 -2.76
N PRO A 152 0.31 28.03 -3.42
CA PRO A 152 1.58 28.68 -3.04
C PRO A 152 1.49 30.21 -2.99
N ASP A 153 0.69 30.84 -3.86
CA ASP A 153 0.52 32.29 -3.89
C ASP A 153 -0.37 32.82 -2.75
N ASN A 154 -1.41 32.06 -2.38
CA ASN A 154 -2.43 32.53 -1.44
C ASN A 154 -2.23 32.08 0.02
N VAL A 155 -1.26 31.17 0.28
CA VAL A 155 -0.94 30.58 1.59
C VAL A 155 -0.94 31.57 2.77
N ARG A 156 -0.51 32.82 2.54
CA ARG A 156 -0.47 33.87 3.58
C ARG A 156 -1.85 34.17 4.19
N HIS A 157 -2.92 34.03 3.40
CA HIS A 157 -4.31 34.21 3.85
C HIS A 157 -4.80 33.06 4.75
N PHE A 158 -4.16 31.89 4.70
CA PHE A 158 -4.50 30.70 5.49
C PHE A 158 -3.60 30.49 6.71
N SER A 159 -2.71 31.45 7.02
CA SER A 159 -1.69 31.35 8.08
C SER A 159 -2.24 31.00 9.48
N THR A 160 -3.50 31.26 9.77
CA THR A 160 -4.16 30.88 11.04
C THR A 160 -4.64 29.42 11.10
N VAL A 161 -4.76 28.73 9.96
CA VAL A 161 -5.24 27.34 9.89
C VAL A 161 -4.16 26.33 9.52
N LEU A 162 -3.00 26.75 8.99
CA LEU A 162 -1.90 25.84 8.63
C LEU A 162 -1.50 24.93 9.80
N THR A 163 -1.34 25.48 11.00
CA THR A 163 -1.01 24.71 12.23
C THR A 163 -2.17 23.83 12.72
N ARG A 164 -3.43 24.16 12.40
CA ARG A 164 -4.59 23.29 12.74
C ARG A 164 -4.66 22.07 11.81
N PHE A 165 -4.27 22.24 10.55
CA PHE A 165 -4.32 21.21 9.52
C PHE A 165 -2.96 20.52 9.30
N ASN A 166 -2.00 20.76 10.20
CA ASN A 166 -0.62 20.24 10.19
C ASN A 166 0.12 20.40 8.83
N ILE A 167 -0.05 21.58 8.22
CA ILE A 167 0.62 21.97 6.96
C ILE A 167 1.89 22.75 7.30
N GLY A 168 3.03 22.34 6.75
CA GLY A 168 4.35 22.82 7.15
C GLY A 168 5.49 22.17 6.37
N ASP A 169 6.64 21.96 7.03
CA ASP A 169 7.87 21.46 6.38
C ASP A 169 7.74 20.00 5.86
N ASP A 170 6.97 19.16 6.56
CA ASP A 170 6.70 17.76 6.18
C ASP A 170 5.57 17.66 5.14
N CYS A 171 4.49 18.41 5.33
CA CYS A 171 3.36 18.46 4.39
C CYS A 171 3.29 19.87 3.73
N PRO A 172 4.14 20.15 2.72
CA PRO A 172 4.23 21.46 2.09
C PRO A 172 3.14 21.72 1.04
N ILE A 173 2.71 22.98 0.92
CA ILE A 173 1.82 23.40 -0.18
C ILE A 173 2.62 23.52 -1.48
N PHE A 174 2.23 22.75 -2.50
CA PHE A 174 2.77 22.80 -3.86
C PHE A 174 1.68 23.11 -4.91
N ALA A 175 2.09 23.34 -6.16
CA ALA A 175 1.15 23.60 -7.25
C ALA A 175 0.23 22.39 -7.49
N ASP A 176 -1.07 22.65 -7.67
CA ASP A 176 -2.09 21.65 -7.97
C ASP A 176 -2.19 20.49 -6.95
N MET A 177 -1.78 20.73 -5.70
CA MET A 177 -1.83 19.79 -4.57
C MET A 177 -3.22 19.13 -4.40
N TYR A 178 -4.30 19.88 -4.55
CA TYR A 178 -5.66 19.33 -4.46
C TYR A 178 -5.97 18.37 -5.61
N SER A 179 -5.53 18.68 -6.83
CA SER A 179 -5.68 17.81 -8.01
C SER A 179 -4.91 16.50 -7.82
N TYR A 180 -3.69 16.55 -7.27
CA TYR A 180 -2.94 15.35 -6.86
C TYR A 180 -3.74 14.51 -5.84
N CYS A 181 -4.28 15.15 -4.79
CA CYS A 181 -5.10 14.48 -3.78
C CYS A 181 -6.34 13.78 -4.37
N ARG A 182 -6.99 14.42 -5.35
CA ARG A 182 -8.17 13.84 -6.01
C ARG A 182 -7.82 12.72 -6.98
N GLN A 183 -6.64 12.73 -7.61
CA GLN A 183 -6.20 11.65 -8.51
C GLN A 183 -6.02 10.33 -7.74
N TYR A 184 -5.15 10.29 -6.73
CA TYR A 184 -4.86 9.02 -6.03
C TYR A 184 -6.07 8.51 -5.22
N ALA A 185 -6.88 9.40 -4.66
CA ALA A 185 -8.13 9.02 -3.99
C ALA A 185 -9.18 8.48 -4.97
N GLY A 186 -9.32 9.08 -6.15
CA GLY A 186 -10.21 8.60 -7.20
C GLY A 186 -9.82 7.22 -7.72
N ALA A 187 -8.52 6.97 -7.87
CA ALA A 187 -7.97 5.67 -8.23
C ALA A 187 -8.29 4.57 -7.20
N SER A 188 -8.09 4.83 -5.90
CA SER A 188 -8.42 3.86 -4.84
C SER A 188 -9.94 3.64 -4.66
N LEU A 189 -10.77 4.67 -4.90
CA LEU A 189 -12.23 4.53 -4.93
C LEU A 189 -12.72 3.71 -6.13
N MET A 190 -12.19 3.96 -7.34
CA MET A 190 -12.53 3.19 -8.54
C MET A 190 -12.11 1.72 -8.40
N ALA A 191 -10.91 1.46 -7.85
CA ALA A 191 -10.44 0.12 -7.48
C ALA A 191 -11.41 -0.60 -6.53
N ALA A 192 -11.86 0.07 -5.45
CA ALA A 192 -12.84 -0.49 -4.54
C ALA A 192 -14.19 -0.78 -5.24
N ARG A 193 -14.69 0.13 -6.08
CA ARG A 193 -15.96 -0.07 -6.81
C ARG A 193 -15.92 -1.24 -7.79
N LYS A 194 -14.86 -1.36 -8.60
CA LYS A 194 -14.77 -2.47 -9.57
C LYS A 194 -14.63 -3.84 -8.86
N LEU A 195 -14.05 -3.90 -7.65
CA LEU A 195 -14.08 -5.11 -6.78
C LEU A 195 -15.49 -5.36 -6.19
N VAL A 196 -16.14 -4.34 -5.63
CA VAL A 196 -17.51 -4.42 -5.07
C VAL A 196 -18.52 -4.89 -6.12
N ALA A 197 -18.32 -4.51 -7.38
CA ALA A 197 -19.12 -4.92 -8.53
C ALA A 197 -18.80 -6.33 -9.06
N GLY A 198 -17.78 -7.02 -8.53
CA GLY A 198 -17.31 -8.31 -9.06
C GLY A 198 -16.69 -8.22 -10.46
N THR A 199 -16.24 -7.03 -10.87
CA THR A 199 -15.66 -6.78 -12.20
C THR A 199 -14.13 -6.89 -12.24
N THR A 200 -13.49 -7.11 -11.09
CA THR A 200 -12.07 -7.48 -10.99
C THR A 200 -11.84 -8.33 -9.74
N ASP A 201 -10.75 -9.10 -9.71
CA ASP A 201 -10.34 -9.90 -8.53
C ASP A 201 -9.20 -9.21 -7.77
N ILE A 202 -8.33 -8.50 -8.50
CA ILE A 202 -7.18 -7.76 -7.99
C ILE A 202 -7.18 -6.35 -8.59
N ALA A 203 -7.10 -5.32 -7.77
CA ALA A 203 -7.04 -3.92 -8.18
C ALA A 203 -5.71 -3.28 -7.71
N ILE A 204 -4.93 -2.72 -8.64
CA ILE A 204 -3.60 -2.16 -8.38
C ILE A 204 -3.60 -0.65 -8.57
N ASN A 205 -3.37 0.10 -7.49
CA ASN A 205 -3.18 1.56 -7.52
C ASN A 205 -1.88 1.97 -6.79
N TRP A 206 -0.77 2.01 -7.52
CA TRP A 206 0.51 2.47 -6.97
C TRP A 206 0.53 3.97 -6.61
N THR A 207 -0.45 4.77 -7.07
CA THR A 207 -0.52 6.21 -6.75
C THR A 207 -1.05 6.48 -5.34
N GLY A 208 -1.87 5.56 -4.80
CA GLY A 208 -2.45 5.61 -3.47
C GLY A 208 -1.60 4.92 -2.40
N GLY A 209 -2.21 4.67 -1.23
CA GLY A 209 -1.51 4.10 -0.07
C GLY A 209 -1.05 5.13 0.96
N LEU A 210 -1.67 6.32 0.99
CA LEU A 210 -1.26 7.46 1.81
C LEU A 210 -1.79 7.34 3.26
N HIS A 211 -1.30 6.32 3.96
CA HIS A 211 -1.83 5.79 5.24
C HIS A 211 -1.80 6.75 6.45
N HIS A 212 -0.98 7.81 6.43
CA HIS A 212 -0.79 8.72 7.57
C HIS A 212 -1.84 9.84 7.67
N ALA A 213 -2.53 10.16 6.58
CA ALA A 213 -3.49 11.27 6.56
C ALA A 213 -4.61 11.06 7.58
N LYS A 214 -4.92 12.10 8.37
CA LYS A 214 -5.90 12.06 9.45
C LYS A 214 -7.26 12.56 8.98
N LYS A 215 -8.28 12.44 9.83
CA LYS A 215 -9.63 12.94 9.50
C LYS A 215 -9.64 14.44 9.17
N SER A 216 -8.81 15.22 9.87
CA SER A 216 -8.91 16.68 9.89
C SER A 216 -7.55 17.40 9.71
N GLU A 217 -6.47 16.67 9.40
CA GLU A 217 -5.12 17.22 9.23
C GLU A 217 -4.24 16.33 8.34
N ALA A 218 -3.20 16.92 7.75
CA ALA A 218 -2.17 16.20 6.99
C ALA A 218 -1.14 15.57 7.94
N SER A 219 -0.41 14.54 7.50
CA SER A 219 0.70 13.96 8.27
C SER A 219 1.54 13.05 7.39
N GLY A 220 2.87 13.01 7.57
CA GLY A 220 3.76 12.05 6.92
C GLY A 220 3.66 12.06 5.40
N PHE A 221 3.79 13.24 4.78
CA PHE A 221 3.56 13.50 3.35
C PHE A 221 2.12 13.26 2.83
N CYS A 222 1.17 12.85 3.68
CA CYS A 222 -0.17 12.42 3.30
C CYS A 222 -1.23 13.48 3.65
N TYR A 223 -2.10 13.81 2.68
CA TYR A 223 -3.16 14.83 2.84
C TYR A 223 -4.56 14.21 2.89
N VAL A 224 -4.86 13.28 1.98
CA VAL A 224 -6.10 12.49 1.94
C VAL A 224 -5.77 11.03 2.21
N ASN A 225 -6.60 10.36 3.02
CA ASN A 225 -6.44 8.94 3.32
C ASN A 225 -7.26 8.10 2.34
N ASP A 226 -6.70 7.87 1.15
CA ASP A 226 -7.34 7.10 0.08
C ASP A 226 -7.68 5.66 0.49
N ILE A 227 -6.88 5.10 1.42
CA ILE A 227 -7.08 3.78 1.98
C ILE A 227 -8.37 3.71 2.79
N VAL A 228 -8.60 4.68 3.68
CA VAL A 228 -9.83 4.75 4.48
C VAL A 228 -11.06 4.93 3.57
N LEU A 229 -10.97 5.76 2.53
CA LEU A 229 -12.03 5.94 1.54
C LEU A 229 -12.35 4.63 0.78
N ALA A 230 -11.32 3.91 0.33
CA ALA A 230 -11.49 2.61 -0.34
C ALA A 230 -12.07 1.54 0.60
N ILE A 231 -11.63 1.49 1.86
CA ILE A 231 -12.17 0.57 2.87
C ILE A 231 -13.63 0.90 3.19
N LEU A 232 -14.02 2.18 3.30
CA LEU A 232 -15.41 2.59 3.49
C LEU A 232 -16.32 2.15 2.33
N GLU A 233 -15.86 2.21 1.09
CA GLU A 233 -16.60 1.71 -0.07
C GLU A 233 -16.69 0.17 -0.09
N LEU A 234 -15.59 -0.55 0.21
CA LEU A 234 -15.62 -2.01 0.40
C LEU A 234 -16.60 -2.43 1.51
N LEU A 235 -16.67 -1.69 2.61
CA LEU A 235 -17.57 -1.96 3.74
C LEU A 235 -19.07 -1.84 3.41
N ARG A 236 -19.44 -1.45 2.18
CA ARG A 236 -20.84 -1.46 1.70
C ARG A 236 -21.34 -2.87 1.43
N THR A 237 -20.48 -3.77 0.95
CA THR A 237 -20.82 -5.17 0.63
C THR A 237 -20.01 -6.19 1.43
N HIS A 238 -18.74 -5.89 1.72
CA HIS A 238 -17.86 -6.79 2.45
C HIS A 238 -18.10 -6.64 3.96
N PRO A 239 -18.62 -7.66 4.69
CA PRO A 239 -18.87 -7.54 6.12
C PRO A 239 -17.59 -7.25 6.92
N ARG A 240 -16.46 -7.80 6.48
CA ARG A 240 -15.13 -7.64 7.09
C ARG A 240 -14.06 -7.35 6.04
N VAL A 241 -13.24 -6.34 6.27
CA VAL A 241 -12.08 -5.97 5.44
C VAL A 241 -10.80 -6.11 6.26
N LEU A 242 -9.77 -6.75 5.71
CA LEU A 242 -8.46 -6.81 6.34
C LEU A 242 -7.53 -5.78 5.69
N TYR A 243 -7.01 -4.85 6.48
CA TYR A 243 -5.95 -3.94 6.08
C TYR A 243 -4.59 -4.50 6.51
N ILE A 244 -3.64 -4.55 5.58
CA ILE A 244 -2.28 -5.05 5.77
C ILE A 244 -1.32 -3.97 5.30
N ASP A 245 -0.32 -3.68 6.12
CA ASP A 245 0.63 -2.58 5.93
C ASP A 245 2.07 -3.09 6.09
N ILE A 246 2.86 -2.99 5.01
CA ILE A 246 4.28 -3.38 4.96
C ILE A 246 5.21 -2.19 4.64
N ASP A 247 4.73 -0.97 4.83
CA ASP A 247 5.55 0.23 4.95
C ASP A 247 6.51 0.10 6.16
N ILE A 248 7.59 0.88 6.18
CA ILE A 248 8.43 0.94 7.39
C ILE A 248 7.78 1.76 8.50
N HIS A 249 6.85 2.67 8.18
CA HIS A 249 6.14 3.51 9.14
C HIS A 249 4.82 2.83 9.59
N HIS A 250 4.39 3.10 10.83
CA HIS A 250 3.11 2.59 11.31
C HIS A 250 1.95 3.27 10.57
N GLY A 251 1.03 2.48 10.00
CA GLY A 251 -0.19 2.92 9.29
C GLY A 251 -1.25 3.56 10.19
N ASP A 252 -0.86 4.64 10.86
CA ASP A 252 -1.52 5.19 12.02
C ASP A 252 -2.83 5.92 11.70
N GLY A 253 -2.95 6.60 10.56
CA GLY A 253 -4.21 7.19 10.09
C GLY A 253 -5.28 6.13 9.80
N VAL A 254 -4.90 5.00 9.21
CA VAL A 254 -5.83 3.87 8.96
C VAL A 254 -6.19 3.14 10.25
N GLN A 255 -5.21 2.92 11.15
CA GLN A 255 -5.48 2.38 12.48
C GLN A 255 -6.46 3.27 13.25
N GLU A 256 -6.24 4.58 13.27
CA GLU A 256 -7.05 5.55 14.01
C GLU A 256 -8.50 5.61 13.48
N ALA A 257 -8.67 5.67 12.16
CA ALA A 257 -9.99 5.71 11.51
C ALA A 257 -10.87 4.51 11.87
N PHE A 258 -10.27 3.33 12.09
CA PHE A 258 -10.99 2.10 12.39
C PHE A 258 -10.82 1.58 13.83
N TYR A 259 -10.14 2.33 14.71
CA TYR A 259 -9.74 1.89 16.06
C TYR A 259 -10.90 1.43 16.97
N ASN A 260 -12.13 1.85 16.69
CA ASN A 260 -13.34 1.51 17.46
C ASN A 260 -14.25 0.46 16.80
N THR A 261 -13.90 -0.11 15.63
CA THR A 261 -14.72 -1.10 14.90
C THR A 261 -14.04 -2.46 14.76
N ASN A 262 -14.83 -3.53 14.66
CA ASN A 262 -14.38 -4.88 14.34
C ASN A 262 -14.66 -5.30 12.88
N ARG A 263 -15.29 -4.41 12.09
CA ARG A 263 -15.52 -4.63 10.65
C ARG A 263 -14.29 -4.38 9.78
N VAL A 264 -13.26 -3.77 10.34
CA VAL A 264 -11.92 -3.70 9.78
C VAL A 264 -10.96 -4.31 10.79
N LEU A 265 -9.94 -5.01 10.30
CA LEU A 265 -8.79 -5.44 11.08
C LEU A 265 -7.55 -4.78 10.47
N THR A 266 -6.79 -4.00 11.26
CA THR A 266 -5.52 -3.42 10.81
C THR A 266 -4.34 -4.27 11.28
N VAL A 267 -3.38 -4.54 10.39
CA VAL A 267 -2.12 -5.23 10.71
C VAL A 267 -0.96 -4.46 10.08
N SER A 268 0.05 -4.07 10.86
CA SER A 268 1.18 -3.26 10.38
C SER A 268 2.53 -3.77 10.89
N PHE A 269 3.51 -3.86 9.97
CA PHE A 269 4.85 -4.45 10.17
C PHE A 269 5.97 -3.39 10.07
N HIS A 270 5.90 -2.41 10.95
CA HIS A 270 6.69 -1.17 10.94
C HIS A 270 7.88 -1.19 11.91
N LYS A 271 8.80 -0.23 11.75
CA LYS A 271 9.82 0.10 12.76
C LYS A 271 9.19 0.87 13.91
N TYR A 272 9.53 0.51 15.15
CA TYR A 272 9.06 1.21 16.34
C TYR A 272 10.21 1.64 17.25
N SER A 273 10.33 2.94 17.47
CA SER A 273 11.25 3.55 18.45
C SER A 273 10.76 4.97 18.77
N PRO A 274 11.01 5.52 19.98
CA PRO A 274 10.54 6.86 20.35
C PRO A 274 10.93 7.98 19.36
N ASP A 275 12.11 7.85 18.75
CA ASP A 275 12.68 8.83 17.82
C ASP A 275 12.37 8.51 16.34
N PHE A 276 11.28 7.80 16.04
CA PHE A 276 10.88 7.44 14.68
C PHE A 276 9.39 7.68 14.42
N PHE A 277 9.11 8.23 13.24
CA PHE A 277 7.76 8.60 12.84
C PHE A 277 6.87 7.37 12.59
N PRO A 278 5.56 7.38 12.93
CA PRO A 278 4.80 8.45 13.61
C PRO A 278 4.82 8.38 15.15
N GLY A 279 5.67 7.53 15.76
CA GLY A 279 5.76 7.38 17.22
C GLY A 279 4.64 6.57 17.88
N THR A 280 3.74 5.99 17.08
CA THR A 280 2.65 5.08 17.48
C THR A 280 2.89 3.67 16.92
N GLY A 281 2.00 2.71 17.19
CA GLY A 281 2.14 1.32 16.75
C GLY A 281 2.73 0.39 17.81
N HIS A 282 2.67 0.75 19.10
CA HIS A 282 3.13 -0.14 20.16
C HIS A 282 2.30 -1.44 20.21
N ILE A 283 2.90 -2.56 20.66
CA ILE A 283 2.25 -3.89 20.70
C ILE A 283 1.07 -4.01 21.68
N ASP A 284 0.78 -2.93 22.42
CA ASP A 284 -0.40 -2.78 23.29
C ASP A 284 -1.49 -1.86 22.72
N GLU A 285 -1.22 -1.14 21.63
CA GLU A 285 -2.24 -0.49 20.80
C GLU A 285 -2.97 -1.57 20.00
N VAL A 286 -4.17 -1.93 20.46
CA VAL A 286 -4.96 -3.05 19.91
C VAL A 286 -6.41 -2.70 19.63
N GLY A 287 -6.72 -1.42 19.43
CA GLY A 287 -8.08 -0.94 19.28
C GLY A 287 -8.84 -0.81 20.60
N HIS A 288 -10.01 -0.19 20.53
CA HIS A 288 -10.84 0.22 21.65
C HIS A 288 -12.33 -0.12 21.39
N ALA A 289 -13.14 -0.13 22.45
CA ALA A 289 -14.56 -0.50 22.41
C ALA A 289 -14.80 -1.81 21.63
N LEU A 290 -15.54 -1.78 20.51
CA LEU A 290 -15.79 -2.96 19.66
C LEU A 290 -14.56 -3.37 18.84
N GLY A 291 -13.67 -2.44 18.51
CA GLY A 291 -12.42 -2.68 17.80
C GLY A 291 -11.29 -3.24 18.67
N LYS A 292 -11.54 -3.58 19.93
CA LYS A 292 -10.53 -4.19 20.79
C LYS A 292 -10.12 -5.58 20.28
N ASN A 293 -8.82 -5.78 20.11
CA ASN A 293 -8.15 -6.88 19.39
C ASN A 293 -8.36 -6.87 17.86
N PHE A 294 -8.79 -5.74 17.27
CA PHE A 294 -8.90 -5.53 15.82
C PHE A 294 -7.89 -4.51 15.26
N SER A 295 -6.87 -4.15 16.06
CA SER A 295 -5.60 -3.62 15.57
C SER A 295 -4.47 -4.53 16.04
N LEU A 296 -3.52 -4.84 15.16
CA LEU A 296 -2.48 -5.86 15.38
C LEU A 296 -1.11 -5.33 14.94
N ASN A 297 -0.44 -4.66 15.87
CA ASN A 297 0.87 -4.06 15.60
C ASN A 297 2.03 -5.04 15.79
N VAL A 298 2.96 -5.02 14.83
CA VAL A 298 4.16 -5.86 14.81
C VAL A 298 5.40 -4.94 14.81
N PRO A 299 5.76 -4.33 15.97
CA PRO A 299 6.85 -3.36 16.07
C PRO A 299 8.23 -4.01 15.94
N LEU A 300 9.02 -3.56 14.97
CA LEU A 300 10.36 -4.05 14.62
C LEU A 300 11.46 -3.04 14.95
N GLN A 301 12.72 -3.47 14.84
CA GLN A 301 13.94 -2.67 14.99
C GLN A 301 14.75 -2.63 13.68
N ASP A 302 15.85 -1.87 13.66
CA ASP A 302 16.69 -1.68 12.47
C ASP A 302 17.21 -2.98 11.86
N GLY A 303 17.39 -2.93 10.53
CA GLY A 303 18.14 -3.90 9.76
C GLY A 303 17.52 -5.30 9.67
N ILE A 304 16.21 -5.46 9.89
CA ILE A 304 15.55 -6.77 9.71
C ILE A 304 15.80 -7.31 8.29
N ASP A 305 16.20 -8.58 8.22
CA ASP A 305 16.53 -9.28 6.98
C ASP A 305 15.35 -10.07 6.41
N ASN A 306 15.49 -10.46 5.13
CA ASN A 306 14.47 -11.16 4.34
C ASN A 306 13.90 -12.36 5.09
N GLU A 307 14.79 -13.20 5.62
CA GLU A 307 14.46 -14.48 6.25
C GLU A 307 13.66 -14.27 7.54
N SER A 308 14.07 -13.29 8.36
CA SER A 308 13.37 -12.91 9.58
C SER A 308 12.00 -12.30 9.30
N TYR A 309 11.91 -11.39 8.33
CA TYR A 309 10.67 -10.69 7.98
C TYR A 309 9.64 -11.63 7.36
N ILE A 310 10.01 -12.40 6.32
CA ILE A 310 9.10 -13.36 5.64
C ILE A 310 8.58 -14.41 6.63
N ALA A 311 9.45 -14.95 7.50
CA ALA A 311 9.06 -15.96 8.48
C ALA A 311 8.08 -15.37 9.52
N LEU A 312 8.34 -14.16 10.03
CA LEU A 312 7.45 -13.47 10.95
C LEU A 312 6.10 -13.18 10.29
N PHE A 313 6.11 -12.51 9.13
CA PHE A 313 4.94 -12.08 8.36
C PHE A 313 3.98 -13.24 8.13
N LYS A 314 4.44 -14.33 7.50
CA LYS A 314 3.60 -15.52 7.27
C LYS A 314 3.04 -16.10 8.56
N SER A 315 3.88 -16.20 9.59
CA SER A 315 3.50 -16.82 10.86
C SER A 315 2.46 -16.03 11.67
N ILE A 316 2.27 -14.74 11.37
CA ILE A 316 1.23 -13.88 11.94
C ILE A 316 0.04 -13.78 10.99
N MET A 317 0.26 -13.63 9.68
CA MET A 317 -0.81 -13.42 8.71
C MET A 317 -1.66 -14.67 8.45
N GLU A 318 -1.08 -15.87 8.41
CA GLU A 318 -1.86 -17.11 8.17
C GLU A 318 -2.91 -17.35 9.28
N PRO A 319 -2.57 -17.31 10.59
CA PRO A 319 -3.58 -17.47 11.64
C PRO A 319 -4.56 -16.29 11.71
N THR A 320 -4.10 -15.08 11.36
CA THR A 320 -4.93 -13.87 11.35
C THR A 320 -6.04 -13.96 10.30
N ILE A 321 -5.71 -14.28 9.04
CA ILE A 321 -6.69 -14.44 7.96
C ILE A 321 -7.66 -15.57 8.27
N ASN A 322 -7.16 -16.74 8.71
CA ASN A 322 -7.98 -17.90 9.06
C ASN A 322 -8.95 -17.66 10.24
N THR A 323 -8.58 -16.78 11.18
CA THR A 323 -9.39 -16.43 12.36
C THR A 323 -10.41 -15.34 12.04
N TYR A 324 -9.96 -14.23 11.43
CA TYR A 324 -10.80 -13.06 11.13
C TYR A 324 -11.76 -13.30 9.95
N ARG A 325 -11.34 -14.14 8.99
CA ARG A 325 -12.07 -14.48 7.76
C ARG A 325 -12.57 -13.23 7.03
N PRO A 326 -11.66 -12.35 6.58
CA PRO A 326 -12.03 -11.18 5.79
C PRO A 326 -12.69 -11.61 4.47
N SER A 327 -13.50 -10.71 3.93
CA SER A 327 -14.18 -10.87 2.63
C SER A 327 -13.57 -10.01 1.52
N ALA A 328 -12.64 -9.11 1.87
CA ALA A 328 -11.75 -8.37 0.99
C ALA A 328 -10.47 -8.01 1.77
N ILE A 329 -9.38 -7.79 1.06
CA ILE A 329 -8.09 -7.35 1.60
C ILE A 329 -7.69 -6.03 0.93
N VAL A 330 -7.12 -5.12 1.72
CA VAL A 330 -6.38 -3.95 1.22
C VAL A 330 -4.94 -4.07 1.71
N LEU A 331 -4.00 -4.19 0.79
CA LEU A 331 -2.57 -4.34 1.05
C LEU A 331 -1.85 -3.05 0.61
N GLN A 332 -1.32 -2.30 1.58
CA GLN A 332 -0.41 -1.19 1.33
C GLN A 332 1.01 -1.76 1.16
N CYS A 333 1.69 -1.37 0.09
CA CYS A 333 3.01 -1.85 -0.30
C CYS A 333 4.05 -0.72 -0.28
N GLY A 334 4.21 -0.07 0.87
CA GLY A 334 5.25 0.91 1.13
C GLY A 334 6.63 0.34 0.82
N ALA A 335 7.41 1.06 0.02
CA ALA A 335 8.67 0.58 -0.56
C ALA A 335 9.91 1.18 0.14
N ASP A 336 9.74 1.83 1.29
CA ASP A 336 10.81 2.26 2.21
C ASP A 336 11.20 1.20 3.24
N SER A 337 10.40 0.13 3.39
CA SER A 337 10.83 -1.10 4.06
C SER A 337 11.94 -1.84 3.29
N LEU A 338 12.29 -1.42 2.07
CA LEU A 338 13.43 -1.91 1.30
C LEU A 338 14.78 -1.44 1.86
N GLY A 339 15.80 -2.29 1.66
CA GLY A 339 17.19 -1.93 1.88
C GLY A 339 17.65 -0.81 0.93
N CYS A 340 18.56 0.04 1.42
CA CYS A 340 19.04 1.23 0.71
C CYS A 340 17.94 2.25 0.32
N ASP A 341 16.85 2.33 1.08
CA ASP A 341 15.97 3.50 1.05
C ASP A 341 16.67 4.76 1.62
N ARG A 342 16.10 5.95 1.37
CA ARG A 342 16.62 7.25 1.84
C ARG A 342 16.16 7.63 3.25
N LEU A 343 14.99 7.14 3.69
CA LEU A 343 14.46 7.36 5.05
C LEU A 343 14.33 6.04 5.83
N GLY A 344 14.02 4.94 5.14
CA GLY A 344 13.91 3.62 5.74
C GLY A 344 15.25 2.97 6.12
N CYS A 345 15.19 2.07 7.10
CA CYS A 345 16.36 1.42 7.72
C CYS A 345 16.13 -0.08 8.01
N PHE A 346 15.37 -0.76 7.16
CA PHE A 346 15.31 -2.22 7.06
C PHE A 346 16.32 -2.74 6.00
N ASN A 347 16.46 -4.06 5.86
CA ASN A 347 17.35 -4.70 4.88
C ASN A 347 16.56 -5.56 3.86
N LEU A 348 15.29 -5.23 3.54
CA LEU A 348 14.49 -6.08 2.64
C LEU A 348 14.92 -5.94 1.17
N SER A 349 14.99 -7.07 0.48
CA SER A 349 15.09 -7.12 -0.97
C SER A 349 13.70 -7.05 -1.62
N ILE A 350 13.64 -6.59 -2.88
CA ILE A 350 12.41 -6.56 -3.68
C ILE A 350 11.76 -7.95 -3.80
N ALA A 351 12.56 -9.02 -3.84
CA ALA A 351 12.05 -10.39 -3.84
C ALA A 351 11.36 -10.78 -2.52
N ALA A 352 11.88 -10.31 -1.38
CA ALA A 352 11.31 -10.58 -0.05
C ALA A 352 10.07 -9.73 0.26
N HIS A 353 10.02 -8.51 -0.26
CA HIS A 353 8.87 -7.63 -0.21
C HIS A 353 7.73 -8.19 -1.09
N GLY A 354 8.02 -8.51 -2.36
CA GLY A 354 7.06 -9.18 -3.25
C GLY A 354 6.64 -10.59 -2.81
N GLU A 355 7.44 -11.31 -2.02
CA GLU A 355 7.05 -12.57 -1.38
C GLU A 355 5.90 -12.38 -0.37
N CYS A 356 5.78 -11.20 0.24
CA CYS A 356 4.65 -10.85 1.11
C CYS A 356 3.37 -10.67 0.28
N VAL A 357 3.44 -9.95 -0.85
CA VAL A 357 2.34 -9.84 -1.83
C VAL A 357 1.93 -11.22 -2.35
N ARG A 358 2.89 -12.06 -2.75
CA ARG A 358 2.65 -13.42 -3.26
C ARG A 358 1.95 -14.29 -2.22
N PHE A 359 2.31 -14.15 -0.95
CA PHE A 359 1.66 -14.85 0.15
C PHE A 359 0.21 -14.38 0.34
N ILE A 360 -0.07 -13.08 0.37
CA ILE A 360 -1.43 -12.54 0.52
C ILE A 360 -2.32 -12.89 -0.69
N LYS A 361 -1.79 -12.80 -1.91
CA LYS A 361 -2.46 -13.25 -3.14
C LYS A 361 -2.92 -14.71 -3.05
N SER A 362 -2.14 -15.58 -2.41
CA SER A 362 -2.43 -17.03 -2.35
C SER A 362 -3.70 -17.42 -1.58
N PHE A 363 -4.31 -16.49 -0.84
CA PHE A 363 -5.60 -16.70 -0.18
C PHE A 363 -6.82 -16.55 -1.12
N ASN A 364 -6.63 -16.05 -2.35
CA ASN A 364 -7.67 -15.90 -3.38
C ASN A 364 -8.92 -15.12 -2.88
N LEU A 365 -8.68 -14.01 -2.20
CA LEU A 365 -9.70 -13.05 -1.77
C LEU A 365 -9.63 -11.77 -2.62
N PRO A 366 -10.75 -11.04 -2.81
CA PRO A 366 -10.76 -9.74 -3.47
C PRO A 366 -9.72 -8.80 -2.85
N LEU A 367 -8.81 -8.26 -3.67
CA LEU A 367 -7.59 -7.61 -3.20
C LEU A 367 -7.38 -6.24 -3.85
N ILE A 368 -7.33 -5.18 -3.05
CA ILE A 368 -6.68 -3.92 -3.45
C ILE A 368 -5.21 -3.99 -3.06
N VAL A 369 -4.32 -3.63 -3.98
CA VAL A 369 -2.90 -3.35 -3.71
C VAL A 369 -2.62 -1.88 -3.97
N LEU A 370 -2.05 -1.21 -2.99
CA LEU A 370 -1.73 0.22 -3.01
C LEU A 370 -0.22 0.45 -2.95
N GLY A 371 0.21 1.66 -3.31
CA GLY A 371 1.57 2.12 -3.06
C GLY A 371 1.83 2.39 -1.57
N GLY A 372 2.50 3.50 -1.27
CA GLY A 372 2.90 3.87 0.10
C GLY A 372 4.16 4.73 0.12
N GLY A 373 4.95 4.61 1.18
CA GLY A 373 6.28 5.19 1.29
C GLY A 373 7.29 4.66 0.27
N GLY A 374 8.56 5.03 0.42
CA GLY A 374 9.65 4.70 -0.52
C GLY A 374 10.21 5.90 -1.26
N TYR A 375 11.49 6.19 -1.01
CA TYR A 375 12.14 7.46 -1.31
C TYR A 375 13.44 7.29 -2.14
N THR A 376 14.02 6.10 -2.20
CA THR A 376 14.97 5.72 -3.26
C THR A 376 14.18 5.33 -4.53
N ILE A 377 13.74 6.34 -5.29
CA ILE A 377 12.74 6.22 -6.39
C ILE A 377 12.99 5.09 -7.40
N LYS A 378 14.26 4.77 -7.71
CA LYS A 378 14.61 3.69 -8.65
C LYS A 378 14.38 2.28 -8.09
N ASN A 379 14.44 2.12 -6.77
CA ASN A 379 14.13 0.86 -6.10
C ASN A 379 12.61 0.69 -5.95
N VAL A 380 11.89 1.79 -5.67
CA VAL A 380 10.42 1.81 -5.64
C VAL A 380 9.85 1.33 -6.98
N SER A 381 10.29 1.92 -8.10
CA SER A 381 9.77 1.54 -9.42
C SER A 381 10.11 0.11 -9.82
N ARG A 382 11.26 -0.41 -9.40
CA ARG A 382 11.61 -1.84 -9.55
C ARG A 382 10.68 -2.73 -8.71
N CYS A 383 10.39 -2.33 -7.47
CA CYS A 383 9.57 -3.10 -6.54
C CYS A 383 8.13 -3.24 -7.03
N TRP A 384 7.45 -2.10 -7.24
CA TRP A 384 6.06 -2.08 -7.71
C TRP A 384 5.91 -2.72 -9.11
N THR A 385 6.95 -2.71 -9.96
CA THR A 385 6.98 -3.49 -11.21
C THR A 385 7.03 -4.99 -10.95
N TYR A 386 7.93 -5.45 -10.07
CA TYR A 386 8.03 -6.86 -9.69
C TYR A 386 6.74 -7.37 -9.02
N GLU A 387 6.16 -6.57 -8.11
CA GLU A 387 4.89 -6.89 -7.46
C GLU A 387 3.72 -6.91 -8.46
N THR A 388 3.71 -6.04 -9.48
CA THR A 388 2.74 -6.12 -10.58
C THR A 388 2.85 -7.47 -11.31
N ALA A 389 4.06 -7.98 -11.55
CA ALA A 389 4.26 -9.31 -12.13
C ALA A 389 3.85 -10.45 -11.18
N VAL A 390 4.13 -10.34 -9.88
CA VAL A 390 3.66 -11.28 -8.84
C VAL A 390 2.13 -11.35 -8.81
N LEU A 391 1.44 -10.21 -8.94
CA LEU A 391 -0.03 -10.13 -8.98
C LEU A 391 -0.59 -10.73 -10.28
N LEU A 392 0.11 -10.58 -11.40
CA LEU A 392 -0.19 -11.28 -12.66
C LEU A 392 0.16 -12.78 -12.65
N GLY A 393 1.05 -13.23 -11.76
CA GLY A 393 1.57 -14.61 -11.75
C GLY A 393 2.63 -14.87 -12.82
N LEU A 394 3.43 -13.84 -13.13
CA LEU A 394 4.46 -13.81 -14.17
C LEU A 394 5.86 -13.56 -13.58
N GLU A 395 6.00 -13.64 -12.25
CA GLU A 395 7.26 -13.32 -11.53
C GLU A 395 8.43 -14.27 -11.84
N GLN A 396 8.14 -15.43 -12.47
CA GLN A 396 9.13 -16.41 -12.93
C GLN A 396 9.56 -16.17 -14.39
N ASP A 397 8.70 -15.55 -15.20
CA ASP A 397 8.96 -15.24 -16.61
C ASP A 397 9.69 -13.91 -16.80
N LEU A 398 9.71 -13.07 -15.75
CA LEU A 398 10.20 -11.69 -15.78
C LEU A 398 11.75 -11.65 -15.76
N PRO A 399 12.43 -11.19 -16.82
CA PRO A 399 13.89 -11.19 -16.84
C PRO A 399 14.46 -10.13 -15.88
N ASN A 400 15.51 -10.50 -15.15
CA ASN A 400 16.17 -9.60 -14.19
C ASN A 400 16.93 -8.43 -14.87
N ALA A 401 17.10 -8.43 -16.19
CA ALA A 401 17.52 -7.25 -16.95
C ALA A 401 16.30 -6.35 -17.19
N LEU A 402 16.44 -5.04 -16.95
CA LEU A 402 15.37 -4.08 -17.23
C LEU A 402 15.15 -3.92 -18.74
N PRO A 403 13.91 -3.65 -19.20
CA PRO A 403 13.64 -3.22 -20.56
C PRO A 403 14.24 -1.83 -20.82
N HIS A 404 14.55 -1.53 -22.07
CA HIS A 404 14.94 -0.18 -22.48
C HIS A 404 13.75 0.80 -22.40
N THR A 405 13.99 1.97 -21.81
CA THR A 405 13.01 3.02 -21.54
C THR A 405 13.63 4.41 -21.73
N ALA A 406 12.78 5.46 -21.71
CA ALA A 406 13.24 6.85 -21.65
C ALA A 406 13.94 7.24 -20.33
N TYR A 407 14.10 6.30 -19.38
CA TYR A 407 14.59 6.54 -18.02
C TYR A 407 15.77 5.63 -17.63
N ASP A 408 16.44 4.99 -18.60
CA ASP A 408 17.50 4.00 -18.33
C ASP A 408 18.66 4.54 -17.47
N ASP A 409 18.96 5.84 -17.56
CA ASP A 409 19.97 6.51 -16.73
C ASP A 409 19.65 6.46 -15.22
N PHE A 410 18.37 6.44 -14.82
CA PHE A 410 17.99 6.26 -13.42
C PHE A 410 18.41 4.89 -12.88
N PHE A 411 18.54 3.89 -13.75
CA PHE A 411 18.87 2.51 -13.38
C PHE A 411 20.35 2.15 -13.52
N ALA A 412 21.21 3.13 -13.82
CA ALA A 412 22.65 2.96 -13.74
C ALA A 412 23.11 2.65 -12.28
N PRO A 413 24.23 1.91 -12.10
CA PRO A 413 25.09 1.29 -13.11
C PRO A 413 24.80 -0.20 -13.33
N ASP A 414 23.63 -0.70 -12.90
CA ASP A 414 23.35 -2.14 -12.83
C ASP A 414 22.23 -2.64 -13.76
N TRP A 415 21.29 -1.77 -14.17
CA TRP A 415 20.18 -2.05 -15.09
C TRP A 415 19.40 -3.35 -14.79
N LYS A 416 19.31 -3.69 -13.50
CA LYS A 416 18.61 -4.88 -12.99
C LYS A 416 17.27 -4.56 -12.34
N LEU A 417 16.38 -5.53 -12.30
CA LEU A 417 15.14 -5.47 -11.51
C LEU A 417 15.41 -5.74 -10.03
N HIS A 418 16.25 -6.74 -9.76
CA HIS A 418 16.73 -7.11 -8.44
C HIS A 418 18.21 -6.68 -8.27
N PRO A 419 18.46 -5.39 -7.93
CA PRO A 419 19.75 -4.95 -7.43
C PRO A 419 20.05 -5.57 -6.05
N ASP A 420 21.31 -5.55 -5.63
CA ASP A 420 21.66 -5.92 -4.26
C ASP A 420 21.34 -4.77 -3.29
N LEU A 421 20.23 -4.92 -2.56
CA LEU A 421 19.77 -3.98 -1.54
C LEU A 421 20.07 -4.43 -0.11
N ALA A 422 20.38 -5.72 0.07
CA ALA A 422 20.36 -6.41 1.36
C ALA A 422 21.75 -6.95 1.78
N SER A 423 22.77 -6.81 0.94
CA SER A 423 24.13 -7.29 1.16
C SER A 423 25.18 -6.18 0.95
N GLY A 424 26.45 -6.52 1.15
CA GLY A 424 27.58 -5.60 0.97
C GLY A 424 27.65 -4.50 2.03
N ARG A 425 28.26 -3.37 1.65
CA ARG A 425 28.62 -2.26 2.55
C ARG A 425 27.43 -1.44 3.08
N ASN A 426 26.23 -1.61 2.51
CA ASN A 426 25.05 -0.84 2.87
C ASN A 426 24.11 -1.60 3.82
N ARG A 427 24.35 -2.89 4.06
CA ARG A 427 23.52 -3.71 4.96
C ARG A 427 23.68 -3.24 6.40
N LEU A 428 22.57 -2.87 7.03
CA LEU A 428 22.52 -2.48 8.43
C LEU A 428 22.68 -3.71 9.35
N GLU A 429 23.10 -3.50 10.60
CA GLU A 429 23.07 -4.55 11.62
C GLU A 429 21.62 -4.92 11.95
N ASN A 430 21.29 -6.22 11.99
CA ASN A 430 19.93 -6.66 12.32
C ASN A 430 19.75 -6.66 13.84
N LEU A 431 19.08 -5.64 14.38
CA LEU A 431 18.83 -5.48 15.82
C LEU A 431 17.65 -6.34 16.33
N ASN A 432 17.02 -7.13 15.45
CA ASN A 432 15.88 -7.98 15.76
C ASN A 432 16.35 -9.39 16.16
N SER A 433 16.77 -9.58 17.41
CA SER A 433 17.14 -10.94 17.85
C SER A 433 15.94 -11.89 17.73
N ARG A 434 16.20 -13.16 17.40
CA ARG A 434 15.17 -14.23 17.34
C ARG A 434 14.29 -14.31 18.60
N LYS A 435 14.82 -13.89 19.76
CA LYS A 435 14.10 -13.82 21.04
C LYS A 435 13.13 -12.63 21.13
N GLN A 436 13.41 -11.49 20.49
CA GLN A 436 12.45 -10.39 20.33
C GLN A 436 11.37 -10.79 19.33
N LEU A 437 11.74 -11.31 18.15
CA LEU A 437 10.81 -11.71 17.10
C LEU A 437 9.79 -12.76 17.58
N GLU A 438 10.23 -13.81 18.28
CA GLU A 438 9.31 -14.82 18.82
C GLU A 438 8.39 -14.26 19.92
N ARG A 439 8.84 -13.27 20.71
CA ARG A 439 7.96 -12.56 21.67
C ARG A 439 6.87 -11.75 20.97
N ILE A 440 7.23 -11.02 19.92
CA ILE A 440 6.30 -10.21 19.12
C ILE A 440 5.27 -11.14 18.46
N ARG A 441 5.74 -12.23 17.84
CA ARG A 441 4.90 -13.28 17.26
C ARG A 441 3.91 -13.88 18.27
N VAL A 442 4.39 -14.32 19.43
CA VAL A 442 3.52 -14.90 20.47
C VAL A 442 2.50 -13.88 20.98
N ALA A 443 2.89 -12.62 21.18
CA ALA A 443 1.98 -11.56 21.58
C ALA A 443 0.91 -11.28 20.51
N ALA A 444 1.27 -11.20 19.24
CA ALA A 444 0.33 -11.02 18.14
C ALA A 444 -0.66 -12.19 18.04
N LEU A 445 -0.17 -13.44 18.07
CA LEU A 445 -1.03 -14.63 18.03
C LEU A 445 -1.94 -14.76 19.27
N GLU A 446 -1.51 -14.27 20.43
CA GLU A 446 -2.35 -14.16 21.62
C GLU A 446 -3.49 -13.14 21.43
N ARG A 447 -3.26 -11.99 20.76
CA ARG A 447 -4.35 -11.05 20.37
C ARG A 447 -5.33 -11.70 19.37
N VAL A 448 -4.81 -12.42 18.36
CA VAL A 448 -5.64 -13.18 17.40
C VAL A 448 -6.51 -14.21 18.14
N ARG A 449 -6.01 -14.86 19.20
CA ARG A 449 -6.83 -15.74 20.04
C ARG A 449 -7.93 -14.97 20.81
N TYR A 450 -7.63 -13.77 21.32
CA TYR A 450 -8.63 -12.92 22.00
C TYR A 450 -9.66 -12.25 21.08
N MET A 451 -9.49 -12.33 19.75
CA MET A 451 -10.51 -11.93 18.77
C MET A 451 -11.77 -12.81 18.84
N ALA A 452 -11.65 -14.03 19.37
CA ALA A 452 -12.72 -15.05 19.45
C ALA A 452 -13.33 -15.48 18.09
N GLY A 453 -12.62 -15.22 16.99
CA GLY A 453 -13.04 -15.57 15.62
C GLY A 453 -13.61 -14.38 14.84
N ALA A 454 -14.24 -14.69 13.71
CA ALA A 454 -14.83 -13.69 12.82
C ALA A 454 -16.07 -13.04 13.48
N PRO A 455 -16.08 -11.71 13.71
CA PRO A 455 -17.25 -11.04 14.28
C PRO A 455 -18.47 -11.15 13.35
N GLY A 456 -19.63 -11.39 13.98
CA GLY A 456 -20.93 -11.34 13.32
C GLY A 456 -21.29 -9.90 12.97
N VAL A 457 -21.74 -9.69 11.73
CA VAL A 457 -22.15 -8.38 11.21
C VAL A 457 -23.65 -8.44 10.93
N GLN A 458 -24.39 -7.42 11.37
CA GLN A 458 -25.82 -7.33 11.07
C GLN A 458 -26.00 -7.04 9.57
N MET A 459 -26.88 -7.82 8.92
CA MET A 459 -27.27 -7.60 7.52
C MET A 459 -27.87 -6.19 7.38
N ALA A 460 -27.36 -5.42 6.42
CA ALA A 460 -27.91 -4.12 6.02
C ALA A 460 -28.25 -4.19 4.52
N GLU A 461 -29.33 -3.54 4.12
CA GLU A 461 -29.67 -3.41 2.70
C GLU A 461 -28.68 -2.43 2.04
N VAL A 462 -27.98 -2.90 1.01
CA VAL A 462 -27.07 -2.06 0.22
C VAL A 462 -27.91 -1.08 -0.60
N PRO A 463 -27.72 0.25 -0.48
CA PRO A 463 -28.53 1.22 -1.21
C PRO A 463 -28.47 0.98 -2.74
N PRO A 464 -29.60 1.01 -3.48
CA PRO A 464 -29.62 0.67 -4.92
C PRO A 464 -28.76 1.56 -5.83
N SER A 465 -28.22 2.67 -5.33
CA SER A 465 -27.54 3.68 -6.13
C SER A 465 -26.30 3.17 -6.87
N LEU A 466 -25.66 2.09 -6.41
CA LEU A 466 -24.41 1.61 -7.01
C LEU A 466 -24.60 1.13 -8.46
N ALA A 467 -25.70 0.44 -8.77
CA ALA A 467 -25.98 -0.02 -10.13
C ALA A 467 -26.27 1.15 -11.09
N SER A 468 -27.00 2.17 -10.63
CA SER A 468 -27.19 3.41 -11.40
C SER A 468 -25.88 4.19 -11.56
N TRP A 469 -25.06 4.31 -10.52
CA TRP A 469 -23.82 5.11 -10.58
C TRP A 469 -22.74 4.45 -11.43
N ILE A 470 -22.65 3.12 -11.44
CA ILE A 470 -21.77 2.41 -12.37
C ILE A 470 -22.28 2.58 -13.80
N ALA A 471 -23.59 2.49 -14.03
CA ALA A 471 -24.16 2.78 -15.35
C ALA A 471 -23.91 4.25 -15.76
N ASP A 472 -24.04 5.23 -14.85
CA ASP A 472 -23.79 6.66 -15.08
C ASP A 472 -22.29 6.97 -15.29
N GLU A 473 -21.36 6.15 -14.79
CA GLU A 473 -19.92 6.24 -15.04
C GLU A 473 -19.55 5.57 -16.37
N ASP A 474 -19.97 4.32 -16.61
CA ASP A 474 -19.75 3.60 -17.87
C ASP A 474 -20.41 4.37 -19.06
N GLU A 475 -21.62 4.95 -18.87
CA GLU A 475 -22.29 5.83 -19.86
C GLU A 475 -21.58 7.17 -20.09
N LYS A 476 -20.70 7.62 -19.19
CA LYS A 476 -19.88 8.84 -19.39
C LYS A 476 -18.59 8.49 -20.11
N GLU A 477 -17.90 7.43 -19.70
CA GLU A 477 -16.74 6.91 -20.44
C GLU A 477 -17.12 6.63 -21.91
N GLU A 478 -18.32 6.06 -22.16
CA GLU A 478 -18.85 5.88 -23.51
C GLU A 478 -19.24 7.19 -24.24
N LYS A 479 -19.43 8.32 -23.57
CA LYS A 479 -19.73 9.62 -24.21
C LYS A 479 -18.44 10.40 -24.46
N GLU A 480 -17.57 10.50 -23.47
CA GLU A 480 -16.26 11.14 -23.55
C GLU A 480 -15.40 10.47 -24.64
N ALA A 481 -15.42 9.13 -24.76
CA ALA A 481 -14.74 8.42 -25.85
C ALA A 481 -15.35 8.65 -27.25
N LYS A 482 -16.64 9.04 -27.34
CA LYS A 482 -17.27 9.41 -28.62
C LYS A 482 -17.01 10.88 -28.96
N GLU A 483 -16.92 11.75 -27.96
CA GLU A 483 -16.55 13.16 -28.13
C GLU A 483 -15.07 13.30 -28.54
N GLU A 484 -14.13 12.60 -27.89
CA GLU A 484 -12.73 12.47 -28.36
C GLU A 484 -12.61 11.87 -29.77
N GLY A 485 -13.56 11.00 -30.15
CA GLY A 485 -13.63 10.42 -31.50
C GLY A 485 -14.09 11.44 -32.55
N ASN A 486 -15.09 12.25 -32.20
CA ASN A 486 -15.70 13.23 -33.09
C ASN A 486 -14.84 14.50 -33.27
N GLU A 487 -14.13 14.95 -32.22
CA GLU A 487 -13.16 16.06 -32.31
C GLU A 487 -11.98 15.75 -33.25
N ARG A 488 -11.72 14.48 -33.58
CA ARG A 488 -10.68 14.08 -34.54
C ARG A 488 -11.11 14.18 -36.00
N GLU A 489 -12.39 14.40 -36.31
CA GLU A 489 -12.87 14.63 -37.69
C GLU A 489 -13.04 16.12 -38.04
N GLU A 490 -12.93 17.05 -37.08
CA GLU A 490 -13.20 18.49 -37.28
C GLU A 490 -11.99 19.46 -37.08
N ASP A 491 -10.74 19.04 -37.35
CA ASP A 491 -9.58 19.95 -37.47
C ASP A 491 -8.86 19.86 -38.84
N PRO A 492 -9.11 20.79 -39.78
CA PRO A 492 -8.40 20.85 -41.06
C PRO A 492 -6.94 21.35 -41.00
N HIS A 493 -6.44 21.81 -39.84
CA HIS A 493 -5.25 22.65 -39.72
C HIS A 493 -4.25 22.26 -38.63
N ARG A 494 -4.02 20.95 -38.43
CA ARG A 494 -2.80 20.46 -37.78
C ARG A 494 -1.86 19.76 -38.77
N ALA A 495 -0.71 20.39 -39.03
CA ALA A 495 0.24 19.91 -40.03
C ALA A 495 0.93 18.59 -39.62
N THR A 496 1.03 17.71 -40.62
CA THR A 496 1.85 16.50 -40.72
C THR A 496 3.14 16.50 -39.87
N ASN A 497 3.38 15.38 -39.18
CA ASN A 497 4.75 14.96 -38.86
C ASN A 497 4.81 13.43 -39.03
N ASP A 498 5.11 12.98 -40.26
CA ASP A 498 4.97 11.59 -40.68
C ASP A 498 6.08 10.69 -40.15
N TYR A 499 5.72 9.61 -39.45
CA TYR A 499 6.63 8.46 -39.29
C TYR A 499 5.93 7.11 -39.10
N PHE A 500 5.41 6.56 -40.20
CA PHE A 500 5.84 5.24 -40.69
C PHE A 500 5.30 4.99 -42.10
N GLY A 501 6.20 4.70 -43.05
CA GLY A 501 5.86 4.47 -44.46
C GLY A 501 5.19 3.12 -44.70
N SER A 502 4.28 3.07 -45.68
CA SER A 502 3.46 1.90 -46.00
C SER A 502 4.08 0.96 -47.04
N GLU A 503 3.95 -0.34 -46.80
CA GLU A 503 3.70 -1.37 -47.82
C GLU A 503 2.47 -2.18 -47.35
N ARG A 504 1.54 -2.64 -48.19
CA ARG A 504 1.63 -2.93 -49.62
C ARG A 504 0.25 -2.97 -50.30
N ASP A 505 0.29 -3.01 -51.64
CA ASP A 505 -0.73 -3.52 -52.59
C ASP A 505 -2.11 -2.84 -52.70
N ARG A 506 -2.50 -2.53 -53.95
CA ARG A 506 -3.74 -1.82 -54.30
C ARG A 506 -4.25 -2.23 -55.67
N GLU A 507 -5.13 -3.23 -55.70
CA GLU A 507 -6.07 -3.48 -56.80
C GLU A 507 -7.50 -3.17 -56.29
N GLY A 508 -8.40 -2.49 -56.99
CA GLY A 508 -8.25 -1.84 -58.30
C GLY A 508 -9.31 -2.29 -59.30
N LEU A 509 -10.54 -1.75 -59.20
CA LEU A 509 -11.50 -1.60 -60.32
C LEU A 509 -12.69 -0.72 -59.89
N ALA A 510 -13.44 -0.20 -60.85
CA ALA A 510 -14.55 0.73 -60.64
C ALA A 510 -15.67 0.55 -61.68
N GLY A 511 -16.87 1.07 -61.40
CA GLY A 511 -17.89 1.40 -62.41
C GLY A 511 -19.28 0.80 -62.19
N GLY A 512 -20.32 1.61 -62.45
CA GLY A 512 -21.74 1.20 -62.50
C GLY A 512 -22.43 1.07 -61.13
N GLY A 513 -23.50 1.78 -60.80
CA GLY A 513 -24.18 2.85 -61.53
C GLY A 513 -25.44 2.40 -62.29
N ASP A 514 -26.53 2.15 -61.56
CA ASP A 514 -27.94 2.14 -61.99
C ASP A 514 -28.86 2.08 -60.74
N GLY A 515 -30.14 2.46 -60.76
CA GLY A 515 -30.89 2.97 -61.92
C GLY A 515 -32.43 3.08 -61.77
N TYR A 516 -32.98 3.41 -60.58
CA TYR A 516 -34.42 3.67 -60.30
C TYR A 516 -35.44 2.52 -60.50
N SER A 517 -36.40 2.38 -59.56
CA SER A 517 -37.85 2.57 -59.83
C SER A 517 -38.73 2.30 -58.58
N ALA A 518 -39.83 3.06 -58.46
CA ALA A 518 -41.06 2.97 -57.64
C ALA A 518 -41.21 1.97 -56.45
N GLY A 519 -41.95 2.29 -55.36
CA GLY A 519 -42.62 3.54 -54.96
C GLY A 519 -44.16 3.48 -54.85
N THR A 520 -44.68 3.31 -53.63
CA THR A 520 -46.05 3.64 -53.13
C THR A 520 -45.95 3.62 -51.58
N SER A 521 -46.21 4.68 -50.80
CA SER A 521 -47.48 5.41 -50.54
C SER A 521 -48.50 4.57 -49.73
N ALA A 522 -49.11 5.03 -48.62
CA ALA A 522 -49.06 6.33 -47.94
C ALA A 522 -49.65 6.28 -46.50
N ALA A 523 -49.53 7.40 -45.76
CA ALA A 523 -50.56 7.97 -44.84
C ALA A 523 -50.91 7.23 -43.50
N THR A 524 -51.37 7.88 -42.41
CA THR A 524 -51.42 9.29 -41.94
C THR A 524 -51.87 9.35 -40.47
N SER A 525 -51.20 10.15 -39.62
CA SER A 525 -51.76 10.98 -38.52
C SER A 525 -50.61 11.73 -37.80
N ALA A 526 -50.59 13.07 -37.68
CA ALA A 526 -51.46 13.95 -36.88
C ALA A 526 -51.38 13.59 -35.38
N ALA A 527 -50.44 14.10 -34.56
CA ALA A 527 -50.05 15.49 -34.24
C ALA A 527 -51.11 16.29 -33.45
N THR A 528 -50.76 16.75 -32.24
CA THR A 528 -51.24 17.98 -31.54
C THR A 528 -50.54 18.11 -30.17
N THR A 529 -49.95 19.28 -29.88
CA THR A 529 -49.61 19.76 -28.51
C THR A 529 -50.65 20.81 -28.09
N PRO A 530 -50.93 21.04 -26.78
CA PRO A 530 -50.28 22.18 -26.10
C PRO A 530 -50.16 22.17 -24.54
N ALA A 531 -49.19 22.98 -24.08
CA ALA A 531 -49.10 23.84 -22.88
C ALA A 531 -50.00 23.70 -21.60
N SER A 532 -49.30 23.74 -20.45
CA SER A 532 -49.52 24.56 -19.22
C SER A 532 -50.78 24.45 -18.34
N ALA A 533 -50.59 24.28 -17.00
CA ALA A 533 -51.04 25.21 -15.94
C ALA A 533 -50.69 24.77 -14.48
N PHE A 534 -50.53 25.75 -13.58
CA PHE A 534 -50.56 25.68 -12.09
C PHE A 534 -51.93 26.27 -11.59
N PRO A 535 -52.29 26.29 -10.27
CA PRO A 535 -51.90 25.52 -9.08
C PRO A 535 -53.17 24.86 -8.42
N PRO A 536 -53.33 24.67 -7.08
CA PRO A 536 -53.57 25.76 -6.11
C PRO A 536 -52.89 25.57 -4.73
N ARG A 537 -53.20 26.45 -3.74
CA ARG A 537 -52.52 26.55 -2.42
C ARG A 537 -53.50 26.89 -1.29
N MET A 538 -53.40 26.17 -0.16
CA MET A 538 -54.02 26.46 1.16
C MET A 538 -53.06 25.94 2.26
N GLY A 539 -53.02 26.43 3.50
CA GLY A 539 -53.74 27.56 4.10
C GLY A 539 -54.05 27.36 5.60
N GLY A 540 -53.06 27.48 6.50
CA GLY A 540 -53.26 27.27 7.95
C GLY A 540 -52.20 27.96 8.82
N GLY A 541 -52.59 28.43 10.01
CA GLY A 541 -51.81 29.36 10.86
C GLY A 541 -50.95 28.74 11.98
N PRO A 542 -50.20 29.55 12.74
CA PRO A 542 -49.12 29.10 13.62
C PRO A 542 -49.51 28.95 15.11
N HIS A 543 -48.72 28.17 15.85
CA HIS A 543 -48.68 28.21 17.32
C HIS A 543 -47.28 28.55 17.84
N ARG A 544 -47.22 29.40 18.87
CA ARG A 544 -46.02 29.72 19.65
C ARG A 544 -46.10 29.07 21.03
N SER A 545 -44.94 28.69 21.58
CA SER A 545 -44.67 28.73 23.02
C SER A 545 -43.22 29.15 23.27
N ARG A 546 -42.99 29.96 24.31
CA ARG A 546 -41.68 30.43 24.81
C ARG A 546 -41.61 30.11 26.31
N LEU A 547 -40.43 29.68 26.80
CA LEU A 547 -39.88 29.77 28.19
C LEU A 547 -38.57 28.95 28.21
N SER A 548 -37.32 29.42 28.41
CA SER A 548 -36.65 30.69 28.76
C SER A 548 -36.20 30.90 30.23
N VAL A 549 -34.87 30.73 30.47
CA VAL A 549 -34.04 31.08 31.66
C VAL A 549 -34.41 30.37 32.99
N SER A 550 -33.52 30.06 33.96
CA SER A 550 -32.12 30.47 34.22
C SER A 550 -31.34 29.51 35.13
N SER A 551 -30.00 29.62 35.11
CA SER A 551 -28.97 29.33 36.16
C SER A 551 -29.33 28.64 37.50
N GLY A 552 -28.46 27.72 37.96
CA GLY A 552 -27.99 27.75 39.36
C GLY A 552 -27.56 26.44 40.07
N ILE A 553 -26.26 26.34 40.38
CA ILE A 553 -25.65 25.79 41.62
C ILE A 553 -25.79 24.26 41.90
N ALA A 554 -24.78 23.70 42.60
CA ALA A 554 -24.67 22.31 43.09
C ALA A 554 -25.24 22.19 44.56
N PRO A 555 -24.99 21.16 45.43
CA PRO A 555 -24.17 19.93 45.28
C PRO A 555 -24.71 18.62 45.93
N SER A 556 -23.94 17.54 45.76
CA SER A 556 -23.60 16.46 46.73
C SER A 556 -24.68 15.64 47.51
N THR A 557 -24.75 14.33 47.18
CA THR A 557 -24.71 13.16 48.12
C THR A 557 -25.86 12.94 49.15
N PRO A 558 -25.88 11.81 49.90
CA PRO A 558 -25.75 10.41 49.49
C PRO A 558 -26.91 9.51 50.02
N SER A 559 -26.97 8.24 49.63
CA SER A 559 -27.78 7.21 50.31
C SER A 559 -26.93 5.96 50.64
N LEU A 560 -27.16 5.37 51.81
CA LEU A 560 -26.28 4.43 52.51
C LEU A 560 -26.98 3.06 52.78
N VAL A 561 -26.23 2.13 53.38
CA VAL A 561 -26.67 0.80 53.89
C VAL A 561 -26.93 -0.25 52.78
N GLY A 562 -26.45 -1.50 52.85
CA GLY A 562 -25.58 -2.21 53.82
C GLY A 562 -25.87 -3.73 53.74
N GLY A 563 -25.00 -4.66 54.15
CA GLY A 563 -23.63 -4.60 54.66
C GLY A 563 -23.23 -5.95 55.31
N THR A 564 -21.96 -6.09 55.75
CA THR A 564 -21.42 -7.16 56.62
C THR A 564 -21.29 -8.60 56.03
N ALA A 565 -20.29 -9.42 56.40
CA ALA A 565 -19.02 -9.13 57.09
C ALA A 565 -17.91 -10.18 56.90
N GLY A 566 -16.67 -9.70 56.71
CA GLY A 566 -15.42 -10.20 57.33
C GLY A 566 -14.80 -11.49 56.75
N LYS A 567 -13.53 -11.84 57.06
CA LYS A 567 -12.54 -11.31 58.04
C LYS A 567 -11.10 -11.44 57.39
N LYS A 568 -9.90 -11.14 57.94
CA LYS A 568 -9.37 -10.93 59.32
C LYS A 568 -7.90 -10.39 59.27
N ARG A 569 -7.57 -9.23 59.91
CA ARG A 569 -6.20 -8.75 60.33
C ARG A 569 -5.19 -8.28 59.21
N ARG A 570 -4.16 -7.43 59.45
CA ARG A 570 -3.60 -6.80 60.69
C ARG A 570 -2.82 -5.46 60.42
N LYS A 571 -3.02 -4.45 61.30
CA LYS A 571 -2.12 -3.38 61.87
C LYS A 571 -0.92 -2.84 61.02
N VAL A 572 -0.68 -1.53 60.72
CA VAL A 572 -0.96 -0.18 61.33
C VAL A 572 0.06 0.30 62.39
N ILE A 573 0.30 1.65 62.43
CA ILE A 573 1.14 2.52 63.33
C ILE A 573 2.51 2.90 62.69
N ALA A 574 3.05 4.14 62.67
CA ALA A 574 2.59 5.56 62.82
C ALA A 574 3.81 6.50 62.48
N GLY A 575 3.77 7.84 62.35
CA GLY A 575 2.66 8.81 62.26
C GLY A 575 2.91 10.18 62.96
N GLY A 576 3.23 11.26 62.22
CA GLY A 576 3.39 12.66 62.72
C GLY A 576 4.83 13.20 62.78
N THR A 577 5.16 14.51 62.80
CA THR A 577 4.38 15.78 62.62
C THR A 577 5.33 17.00 62.41
N LYS A 578 4.91 18.01 61.61
CA LYS A 578 5.40 19.44 61.61
C LYS A 578 6.89 19.67 61.25
N GLU A 579 7.37 20.88 60.89
CA GLU A 579 6.78 22.23 60.85
C GLU A 579 7.25 23.06 59.59
N GLU A 580 7.09 24.38 59.62
CA GLU A 580 7.14 25.34 58.49
C GLU A 580 8.54 25.74 57.97
N GLY A 581 8.59 26.33 56.76
CA GLY A 581 9.75 27.09 56.25
C GLY A 581 9.69 27.34 54.73
N ALA A 582 9.69 28.61 54.30
CA ALA A 582 9.61 28.99 52.88
C ALA A 582 10.76 29.93 52.47
N MET A 583 11.48 29.62 51.38
CA MET A 583 12.27 30.61 50.63
C MET A 583 12.70 30.15 49.21
N ASN A 584 12.75 31.14 48.33
CA ASN A 584 13.21 31.28 46.94
C ASN A 584 14.18 30.25 46.29
N PRO A 585 14.12 30.08 44.94
CA PRO A 585 15.11 29.34 44.16
C PRO A 585 16.41 30.15 43.88
N PRO A 586 17.55 29.48 43.64
CA PRO A 586 18.83 30.11 43.28
C PRO A 586 18.97 30.45 41.78
N PRO A 587 19.93 31.32 41.36
CA PRO A 587 19.84 32.05 40.10
C PRO A 587 20.82 31.64 38.98
N ASN A 588 20.57 32.21 37.79
CA ASN A 588 21.36 32.15 36.56
C ASN A 588 22.63 33.06 36.62
N PRO A 589 23.83 32.61 36.20
CA PRO A 589 25.03 33.45 36.11
C PRO A 589 25.13 34.20 34.76
N SER A 590 25.66 35.43 34.74
CA SER A 590 25.88 36.15 33.46
C SER A 590 26.99 37.22 33.50
N ARG A 591 27.66 37.39 32.34
CA ARG A 591 28.54 38.52 31.94
C ARG A 591 29.85 38.71 32.74
N PRO A 592 30.82 39.55 32.28
CA PRO A 592 30.88 40.44 31.09
C PRO A 592 31.68 39.84 29.91
N GLY A 593 31.88 40.49 28.75
CA GLY A 593 31.37 41.78 28.26
C GLY A 593 32.47 42.81 27.92
N MET A 594 32.90 42.87 26.65
CA MET A 594 33.76 43.95 26.11
C MET A 594 33.52 44.14 24.59
N SER A 595 34.04 45.22 23.99
CA SER A 595 33.42 45.86 22.82
C SER A 595 34.40 46.29 21.70
N THR A 596 33.96 46.17 20.44
CA THR A 596 34.15 47.09 19.28
C THR A 596 35.52 47.79 19.06
N PRO A 597 36.08 47.78 17.84
CA PRO A 597 35.45 48.54 16.74
C PRO A 597 35.52 47.92 15.33
N ALA A 598 34.77 48.52 14.40
CA ALA A 598 34.84 48.26 12.96
C ALA A 598 35.76 49.26 12.25
N ALA A 599 36.39 48.83 11.15
CA ALA A 599 37.07 49.72 10.21
C ALA A 599 36.96 49.17 8.77
N SER A 600 36.89 50.06 7.79
CA SER A 600 36.69 49.75 6.37
C SER A 600 37.98 49.46 5.60
N GLY A 601 37.95 48.53 4.64
CA GLY A 601 39.01 48.30 3.65
C GLY A 601 38.45 47.99 2.26
N LYS A 602 39.13 48.41 1.19
CA LYS A 602 38.67 48.31 -0.20
C LYS A 602 39.55 47.39 -1.06
N VAL A 603 38.89 46.65 -1.96
CA VAL A 603 39.29 46.33 -3.35
C VAL A 603 40.73 45.85 -3.61
N ALA A 604 40.83 44.60 -4.09
CA ALA A 604 41.76 44.22 -5.17
C ALA A 604 41.16 43.06 -6.00
N LYS A 605 41.35 43.05 -7.32
CA LYS A 605 41.08 41.91 -8.20
C LYS A 605 42.40 41.22 -8.54
N PRO A 606 42.46 39.88 -8.71
CA PRO A 606 43.39 39.27 -9.64
C PRO A 606 43.05 39.71 -11.07
N ARG A 607 44.06 40.00 -11.90
CA ARG A 607 43.87 40.17 -13.35
C ARG A 607 44.04 38.81 -14.05
N MET A 608 43.42 38.69 -15.22
CA MET A 608 43.88 37.76 -16.26
C MET A 608 45.21 38.27 -16.84
N ASP A 609 46.06 37.37 -17.28
CA ASP A 609 46.92 37.59 -18.46
C ASP A 609 46.63 36.46 -19.48
N PRO A 610 46.59 36.75 -20.80
CA PRO A 610 46.27 35.76 -21.84
C PRO A 610 47.49 35.32 -22.65
N GLY A 611 47.40 34.15 -23.30
CA GLY A 611 48.28 33.76 -24.40
C GLY A 611 48.75 32.30 -24.34
N GLY A 612 48.68 31.61 -25.49
CA GLY A 612 49.03 30.20 -25.65
C GLY A 612 47.90 29.44 -26.34
N ALA A 613 48.11 29.11 -27.61
CA ALA A 613 47.32 28.15 -28.37
C ALA A 613 48.18 26.90 -28.63
N ASP A 614 47.75 26.04 -29.56
CA ASP A 614 48.45 24.87 -30.08
C ASP A 614 48.50 23.69 -29.05
N ASP A 615 48.23 22.42 -29.39
CA ASP A 615 47.65 21.82 -30.60
C ASP A 615 47.05 20.42 -30.26
N GLU A 616 46.69 19.64 -31.29
CA GLU A 616 46.29 18.19 -31.32
C GLU A 616 46.86 17.31 -30.18
N GLU A 617 46.13 16.35 -29.58
CA GLU A 617 45.44 15.18 -30.18
C GLU A 617 44.30 14.62 -29.28
#